data_AF-A0A843HNW3-F1
#
_entry.id   AF-A0A843HNW3-F1
#
_cell.length_a   1.000
_cell.length_b   1.000
_cell.length_c   1.000
_cell.angle_alpha   90.00
_cell.angle_beta   90.00
_cell.angle_gamma   90.00
#
_symmetry.space_group_name_H-M   'P 1'
#
loop_
_entity.id
_entity.type
_entity.pdbx_description
1 polymer ?
#
loop_
_entity_poly.entity_id
_entity_poly.type
_entity_poly.pdbx_seq_one_letter_code
_entity_poly.pdbx_strand_id
1 'polypeptide(L)'
;MTIFEKLNEARLRFQNAGIQKSGKNAYAGYTYYELSDILPAVNKLANELKFCCVVNFENEIARLDFCDLEKDEKITFTSPMSTASLKGCHEVQNLGAVETYIKRYLYQNCFEIVESDVLDETMNPAEKTGGNSEVDNLIAQVKERMNTFNDAQLDYANKAIKQRNVKMLNDCLKSK
;
A
#
# COMPACT_ATOMS: atom_id res chain seq x y z
N MET A 1 16.17 29.11 21.09
CA MET A 1 16.33 28.78 19.66
C MET A 1 15.62 29.83 18.82
N THR A 2 16.13 30.14 17.63
CA THR A 2 15.38 30.81 16.56
C THR A 2 14.41 29.81 15.92
N ILE A 3 13.44 30.30 15.16
CA ILE A 3 12.55 29.40 14.41
C ILE A 3 13.30 28.46 13.45
N PHE A 4 14.38 28.93 12.82
CA PHE A 4 15.20 28.11 11.93
C PHE A 4 15.97 27.02 12.69
N GLU A 5 16.48 27.33 13.88
CA GLU A 5 17.12 26.34 14.76
C GLU A 5 16.10 25.28 15.21
N LYS A 6 14.87 25.68 15.57
CA LYS A 6 13.79 24.74 15.91
C LYS A 6 13.44 23.82 14.74
N LEU A 7 13.29 24.38 13.53
CA LEU A 7 13.00 23.62 12.32
C LEU A 7 14.12 22.61 12.03
N ASN A 8 15.38 23.05 12.07
CA ASN A 8 16.53 22.19 11.80
C ASN A 8 16.67 21.06 12.83
N GLU A 9 16.48 21.37 14.11
CA GLU A 9 16.50 20.38 15.19
C GLU A 9 15.35 19.35 15.03
N ALA A 10 14.15 19.82 14.68
CA ALA A 10 13.01 18.94 14.45
C ALA A 10 13.25 17.98 13.27
N ARG A 11 13.83 18.47 12.17
CA ARG A 11 14.23 17.65 11.01
C ARG A 11 15.23 16.57 11.39
N LEU A 12 16.31 16.95 12.08
CA LEU A 12 17.35 16.02 12.51
C LEU A 12 16.77 14.92 13.44
N ARG A 13 15.95 15.31 14.41
CA ARG A 13 15.32 14.35 15.33
C ARG A 13 14.32 13.43 14.63
N PHE A 14 13.55 13.95 13.68
CA PHE A 14 12.62 13.15 12.89
C PHE A 14 13.38 12.07 12.09
N GLN A 15 14.45 12.46 11.39
CA GLN A 15 15.29 11.53 10.61
C GLN A 15 15.94 10.46 11.50
N ASN A 16 16.39 10.83 12.69
CA ASN A 16 17.00 9.90 13.65
C ASN A 16 15.99 9.00 14.38
N ALA A 17 14.69 9.27 14.29
CA ALA A 17 13.66 8.49 15.00
C ALA A 17 13.38 7.12 14.38
N GLY A 18 13.90 6.83 13.18
CA GLY A 18 13.75 5.52 12.53
C GLY A 18 12.29 5.16 12.21
N ILE A 19 11.45 6.16 11.92
CA ILE A 19 10.03 5.98 11.61
C ILE A 19 9.86 5.06 10.40
N GLN A 20 9.00 4.05 10.53
CA GLN A 20 8.73 3.09 9.45
C GLN A 20 7.53 3.55 8.62
N LYS A 21 7.62 3.32 7.30
CA LYS A 21 6.52 3.55 6.36
C LYS A 21 5.42 2.50 6.57
N SER A 22 4.19 2.93 6.79
CA SER A 22 3.03 2.02 6.87
C SER A 22 2.27 1.90 5.55
N GLY A 23 2.33 2.94 4.71
CA GLY A 23 1.62 3.01 3.43
C GLY A 23 2.19 2.04 2.41
N LYS A 24 1.29 1.37 1.66
CA LYS A 24 1.66 0.44 0.59
C LYS A 24 0.86 0.75 -0.66
N ASN A 25 1.55 0.91 -1.78
CA ASN A 25 0.91 0.93 -3.09
C ASN A 25 0.92 -0.50 -3.65
N ALA A 26 -0.21 -1.21 -3.57
CA ALA A 26 -0.31 -2.59 -4.04
C ALA A 26 -0.13 -2.73 -5.56
N TYR A 27 -0.37 -1.65 -6.31
CA TYR A 27 -0.30 -1.64 -7.76
C TYR A 27 1.14 -1.49 -8.27
N ALA A 28 1.87 -0.54 -7.70
CA ALA A 28 3.24 -0.23 -8.08
C ALA A 28 4.31 -0.88 -7.19
N GLY A 29 3.90 -1.54 -6.09
CA GLY A 29 4.80 -2.34 -5.25
C GLY A 29 5.70 -1.56 -4.29
N TYR A 30 5.55 -0.24 -4.18
CA TYR A 30 6.36 0.59 -3.27
C TYR A 30 5.65 0.90 -1.94
N THR A 31 6.45 1.28 -0.94
CA THR A 31 5.97 1.79 0.35
C THR A 31 6.21 3.29 0.47
N TYR A 32 5.32 3.97 1.18
CA TYR A 32 5.34 5.42 1.36
C TYR A 32 4.94 5.80 2.78
N TYR A 33 5.31 7.00 3.23
CA TYR A 33 4.89 7.49 4.53
C TYR A 33 3.42 7.89 4.53
N GLU A 34 2.67 7.51 5.55
CA GLU A 34 1.33 8.03 5.81
C GLU A 34 1.35 9.16 6.83
N LEU A 35 0.28 9.96 6.88
CA LEU A 35 0.13 10.97 7.92
C LEU A 35 0.16 10.36 9.33
N SER A 36 -0.33 9.14 9.50
CA SER A 36 -0.24 8.39 10.76
C SER A 36 1.20 8.06 11.17
N ASP A 37 2.12 7.95 10.22
CA ASP A 37 3.55 7.73 10.51
C ASP A 37 4.21 9.05 10.95
N ILE A 38 3.85 10.15 10.28
CA ILE A 38 4.51 11.45 10.42
C ILE A 38 3.99 12.23 11.63
N LEU A 39 2.66 12.38 11.75
CA LEU A 39 2.05 13.33 12.68
C LEU A 39 2.35 13.03 14.15
N PRO A 40 2.32 11.77 14.65
CA PRO A 40 2.64 11.51 16.06
C PRO A 40 4.07 11.91 16.43
N ALA A 41 5.04 11.62 15.55
CA ALA A 41 6.44 11.98 15.76
C ALA A 41 6.61 13.50 15.74
N VAL A 42 6.04 14.18 14.73
CA VAL A 42 6.10 15.64 14.63
C VAL A 42 5.42 16.33 15.82
N ASN A 43 4.25 15.86 16.27
CA ASN A 43 3.54 16.46 17.40
C ASN A 43 4.32 16.31 18.72
N LYS A 44 5.02 15.20 18.91
CA LYS A 44 5.93 15.03 20.05
C LYS A 44 7.06 16.06 20.01
N LEU A 45 7.71 16.20 18.86
CA LEU A 45 8.77 17.21 18.66
C LEU A 45 8.24 18.64 18.82
N ALA A 46 7.04 18.92 18.34
CA ALA A 46 6.36 20.20 18.46
C ALA A 46 6.18 20.62 19.93
N ASN A 47 5.75 19.69 20.77
CA ASN A 47 5.59 19.93 22.21
C ASN A 47 6.93 20.15 22.93
N GLU A 48 7.97 19.37 22.57
CA GLU A 48 9.32 19.45 23.15
C GLU A 48 10.05 20.75 22.74
N LEU A 49 9.98 21.12 21.46
CA LEU A 49 10.71 22.24 20.87
C LEU A 49 9.90 23.54 20.81
N LYS A 50 8.66 23.53 21.30
CA LYS A 50 7.75 24.69 21.34
C LYS A 50 7.52 25.32 19.96
N PHE A 51 7.03 24.49 19.03
CA PHE A 51 6.49 24.92 17.73
C PHE A 51 5.12 24.28 17.47
N CYS A 52 4.41 24.75 16.45
CA CYS A 52 3.19 24.12 15.95
C CYS A 52 3.18 24.15 14.42
N CYS A 53 2.62 23.12 13.78
CA CYS A 53 2.36 23.12 12.34
C CYS A 53 0.87 23.34 12.08
N VAL A 54 0.51 24.39 11.35
CA VAL A 54 -0.87 24.73 10.99
C VAL A 54 -1.05 24.58 9.48
N VAL A 55 -2.01 23.76 9.06
CA VAL A 55 -2.30 23.52 7.64
C VAL A 55 -3.60 24.20 7.25
N ASN A 56 -3.58 24.93 6.13
CA ASN A 56 -4.75 25.57 5.54
C ASN A 56 -4.84 25.22 4.06
N PHE A 57 -6.07 25.01 3.59
CA PHE A 57 -6.40 24.81 2.18
C PHE A 57 -7.20 26.00 1.69
N GLU A 58 -6.71 26.65 0.65
CA GLU A 58 -7.44 27.66 -0.13
C GLU A 58 -7.79 27.06 -1.49
N ASN A 59 -8.47 27.81 -2.36
CA ASN A 59 -8.94 27.28 -3.65
C ASN A 59 -7.78 26.81 -4.55
N GLU A 60 -6.69 27.56 -4.59
CA GLU A 60 -5.57 27.34 -5.52
C GLU A 60 -4.29 26.85 -4.82
N ILE A 61 -4.16 27.10 -3.51
CA ILE A 61 -2.93 26.84 -2.77
C ILE A 61 -3.25 26.21 -1.40
N ALA A 62 -2.47 25.21 -1.03
CA ALA A 62 -2.38 24.72 0.33
C ALA A 62 -1.10 25.24 0.98
N ARG A 63 -1.17 25.55 2.27
CA ARG A 63 0.01 25.96 3.05
C ARG A 63 0.13 25.24 4.37
N LEU A 64 1.38 25.07 4.81
CA LEU A 64 1.75 24.69 6.17
C LEU A 64 2.59 25.82 6.76
N ASP A 65 2.09 26.41 7.84
CA ASP A 65 2.84 27.37 8.66
C ASP A 65 3.48 26.61 9.83
N PHE A 66 4.81 26.58 9.87
CA PHE A 66 5.58 26.18 11.04
C PHE A 66 5.72 27.40 11.94
N CYS A 67 4.99 27.44 13.05
CA CYS A 67 4.87 28.59 13.94
C CYS A 67 5.69 28.36 15.21
N ASP A 68 6.47 29.37 15.61
CA ASP A 68 7.08 29.39 16.95
C ASP A 68 6.00 29.67 18.01
N LEU A 69 6.03 28.95 19.14
CA LEU A 69 5.06 29.14 20.24
C LEU A 69 5.54 30.11 21.33
N GLU A 70 6.78 30.56 21.24
CA GLU A 70 7.42 31.47 22.19
C GLU A 70 7.67 32.85 21.57
N LYS A 71 7.63 32.95 20.24
CA LYS A 71 7.85 34.18 19.47
C LYS A 71 6.82 34.29 18.34
N ASP A 72 6.56 35.51 17.88
CA ASP A 72 5.71 35.77 16.72
C ASP A 72 6.51 35.58 15.41
N GLU A 73 7.00 34.36 15.20
CA GLU A 73 7.79 33.96 14.02
C GLU A 73 7.12 32.74 13.35
N LYS A 74 7.16 32.70 12.01
CA LYS A 74 6.71 31.52 11.25
C LYS A 74 7.49 31.30 9.96
N ILE A 75 7.52 30.05 9.50
CA ILE A 75 8.03 29.65 8.18
C ILE A 75 6.88 28.99 7.42
N THR A 76 6.61 29.44 6.20
CA THR A 76 5.51 28.94 5.38
C THR A 76 6.01 28.05 4.25
N PHE A 77 5.44 26.85 4.15
CA PHE A 77 5.60 25.92 3.05
C PHE A 77 4.30 25.87 2.25
N THR A 78 4.40 25.79 0.92
CA THR A 78 3.22 25.80 0.05
C THR A 78 3.23 24.65 -0.94
N SER A 79 2.04 24.32 -1.43
CA SER A 79 1.82 23.36 -2.52
C SER A 79 0.59 23.80 -3.31
N PRO A 80 0.61 23.73 -4.65
CA PRO A 80 -0.59 24.01 -5.44
C PRO A 80 -1.69 22.99 -5.14
N MET A 81 -2.95 23.43 -5.21
CA MET A 81 -4.08 22.51 -5.16
C MET A 81 -4.16 21.65 -6.41
N SER A 82 -4.80 20.50 -6.29
CA SER A 82 -5.02 19.56 -7.39
C SER A 82 -6.46 19.04 -7.37
N THR A 83 -6.80 18.20 -8.34
CA THR A 83 -8.11 17.57 -8.44
C THR A 83 -7.99 16.06 -8.38
N ALA A 84 -8.97 15.39 -7.78
CA ALA A 84 -9.11 13.94 -7.84
C ALA A 84 -10.48 13.55 -8.40
N SER A 85 -10.52 12.42 -9.12
CA SER A 85 -11.75 11.81 -9.60
C SER A 85 -11.69 10.31 -9.36
N LEU A 86 -11.85 9.91 -8.10
CA LEU A 86 -11.82 8.50 -7.70
C LEU A 86 -13.16 7.84 -8.02
N LYS A 87 -13.11 6.68 -8.68
CA LYS A 87 -14.31 5.93 -9.07
C LYS A 87 -15.13 5.57 -7.83
N GLY A 88 -16.40 5.99 -7.82
CA GLY A 88 -17.32 5.71 -6.72
C GLY A 88 -17.25 6.68 -5.54
N CYS A 89 -16.48 7.76 -5.65
CA CYS A 89 -16.42 8.82 -4.63
C CYS A 89 -17.24 10.06 -5.05
N HIS A 90 -17.94 10.65 -4.08
CA HIS A 90 -18.58 11.97 -4.23
C HIS A 90 -17.53 13.09 -4.19
N GLU A 91 -17.90 14.29 -4.66
CA GLU A 91 -17.00 15.45 -4.75
C GLU A 91 -16.29 15.77 -3.42
N VAL A 92 -17.00 15.73 -2.29
CA VAL A 92 -16.39 15.97 -0.96
C VAL A 92 -15.36 14.91 -0.57
N GLN A 93 -15.53 13.65 -1.02
CA GLN A 93 -14.56 12.59 -0.76
C GLN A 93 -13.34 12.74 -1.67
N ASN A 94 -13.54 13.17 -2.92
CA ASN A 94 -12.44 13.52 -3.82
C ASN A 94 -11.63 14.70 -3.25
N LEU A 95 -12.30 15.73 -2.72
CA LEU A 95 -11.64 16.84 -2.03
C LEU A 95 -10.84 16.36 -0.82
N GLY A 96 -11.44 15.54 0.05
CA GLY A 96 -10.74 14.98 1.20
C GLY A 96 -9.52 14.14 0.81
N ALA A 97 -9.58 13.42 -0.32
CA ALA A 97 -8.45 12.69 -0.86
C ALA A 97 -7.33 13.64 -1.32
N VAL A 98 -7.67 14.71 -2.05
CA VAL A 98 -6.73 15.76 -2.47
C VAL A 98 -6.05 16.41 -1.25
N GLU A 99 -6.83 16.89 -0.29
CA GLU A 99 -6.33 17.59 0.89
C GLU A 99 -5.43 16.69 1.75
N THR A 100 -5.81 15.43 1.93
CA THR A 100 -5.00 14.45 2.67
C THR A 100 -3.65 14.21 2.00
N TYR A 101 -3.63 14.12 0.66
CA TYR A 101 -2.42 13.90 -0.11
C TYR A 101 -1.51 15.13 -0.08
N ILE A 102 -2.08 16.31 -0.30
CA ILE A 102 -1.33 17.58 -0.27
C ILE A 102 -0.80 17.86 1.14
N LYS A 103 -1.58 17.59 2.19
CA LYS A 103 -1.11 17.70 3.58
C LYS A 103 0.16 16.90 3.79
N ARG A 104 0.21 15.67 3.29
CA ARG A 104 1.40 14.81 3.39
C ARG A 104 2.60 15.45 2.70
N TYR A 105 2.44 15.99 1.49
CA TYR A 105 3.50 16.70 0.77
C TYR A 105 3.99 17.96 1.50
N LEU A 106 3.08 18.72 2.13
CA LEU A 106 3.47 19.86 2.95
C LEU A 106 4.33 19.43 4.14
N TYR A 107 3.97 18.35 4.83
CA TYR A 107 4.79 17.80 5.91
C TYR A 107 6.11 17.22 5.40
N GLN A 108 6.12 16.51 4.27
CA GLN A 108 7.35 15.99 3.69
C GLN A 108 8.33 17.11 3.32
N ASN A 109 7.82 18.20 2.72
CA ASN A 109 8.61 19.38 2.38
C ASN A 109 9.10 20.11 3.65
N CYS A 110 8.22 20.32 4.63
CA CYS A 110 8.58 20.98 5.89
C CYS A 110 9.67 20.22 6.65
N PHE A 111 9.58 18.89 6.74
CA PHE A 111 10.48 18.05 7.55
C PHE A 111 11.58 17.34 6.75
N GLU A 112 11.75 17.67 5.46
CA GLU A 112 12.73 17.04 4.55
C GLU A 112 12.65 15.51 4.61
N ILE A 113 11.42 14.99 4.57
CA ILE A 113 11.15 13.56 4.54
C ILE A 113 11.34 13.10 3.10
N VAL A 114 12.42 12.36 2.87
CA VAL A 114 12.77 11.82 1.56
C VAL A 114 12.05 10.48 1.34
N GLU A 115 11.40 10.35 0.19
CA GLU A 115 10.90 9.06 -0.31
C GLU A 115 11.86 8.49 -1.35
N SER A 116 11.59 7.29 -1.88
CA SER A 116 12.46 6.73 -2.91
C SER A 116 12.43 7.65 -4.14
N ASP A 117 13.56 8.24 -4.50
CA ASP A 117 13.72 9.03 -5.74
C ASP A 117 13.46 8.19 -7.01
N VAL A 118 13.52 6.87 -6.85
CA VAL A 118 13.13 5.92 -7.88
C VAL A 118 11.60 5.94 -7.99
N LEU A 119 11.09 6.88 -8.78
CA LEU A 119 9.86 6.68 -9.55
C LEU A 119 10.14 5.51 -10.48
N ASP A 120 10.07 4.28 -9.97
CA ASP A 120 10.37 3.08 -10.75
C ASP A 120 9.62 3.15 -12.07
N GLU A 121 10.30 2.78 -13.16
CA GLU A 121 9.81 2.63 -14.54
C GLU A 121 8.49 1.82 -14.64
N THR A 122 8.05 1.23 -13.53
CA THR A 122 6.77 0.55 -13.32
C THR A 122 5.54 1.44 -13.18
N MET A 123 5.68 2.78 -13.15
CA MET A 123 4.54 3.70 -13.24
C MET A 123 3.78 3.64 -14.58
N ASN A 124 4.24 2.83 -15.55
CA ASN A 124 3.50 2.47 -16.76
C ASN A 124 3.08 0.98 -16.78
N PRO A 125 1.98 0.61 -16.11
CA PRO A 125 1.36 -0.71 -16.20
C PRO A 125 0.91 -1.06 -17.61
N ALA A 126 0.69 -0.05 -18.45
CA ALA A 126 0.36 -0.22 -19.86
C ALA A 126 1.48 -0.93 -20.65
N GLU A 127 2.72 -0.91 -20.15
CA GLU A 127 3.85 -1.64 -20.77
C GLU A 127 4.11 -3.02 -20.14
N LYS A 128 3.35 -3.40 -19.10
CA LYS A 128 3.34 -4.79 -18.58
C LYS A 128 2.34 -5.66 -19.33
N THR A 129 2.37 -5.68 -20.66
CA THR A 129 1.70 -6.71 -21.47
C THR A 129 2.61 -7.91 -21.80
N GLY A 130 3.79 -8.02 -21.18
CA GLY A 130 4.80 -9.01 -21.60
C GLY A 130 5.23 -10.07 -20.59
N GLY A 131 4.68 -10.14 -19.37
CA GLY A 131 5.25 -11.00 -18.33
C GLY A 131 4.23 -11.64 -17.42
N ASN A 132 3.56 -12.69 -17.90
CA ASN A 132 3.00 -13.79 -17.07
C ASN A 132 2.32 -14.90 -17.90
N SER A 133 2.21 -14.78 -19.22
CA SER A 133 1.52 -15.78 -20.07
C SER A 133 2.12 -17.19 -19.98
N GLU A 134 3.45 -17.34 -19.86
CA GLU A 134 4.08 -18.66 -19.74
C GLU A 134 3.85 -19.32 -18.37
N VAL A 135 3.88 -18.55 -17.29
CA VAL A 135 3.63 -19.05 -15.93
C VAL A 135 2.16 -19.44 -15.77
N ASP A 136 1.24 -18.63 -16.30
CA ASP A 136 -0.20 -18.92 -16.27
C ASP A 136 -0.54 -20.16 -17.11
N ASN A 137 0.08 -20.30 -18.29
CA ASN A 137 -0.06 -21.49 -19.14
C ASN A 137 0.51 -22.74 -18.45
N LEU A 138 1.64 -22.63 -17.76
CA LEU A 138 2.22 -23.75 -17.02
C LEU A 138 1.33 -24.17 -15.85
N ILE A 139 0.78 -23.22 -15.10
CA ILE A 139 -0.16 -23.48 -14.00
C ILE A 139 -1.43 -24.17 -14.53
N ALA A 140 -1.96 -23.76 -15.68
CA ALA A 140 -3.10 -24.39 -16.32
C ALA A 140 -2.81 -25.85 -16.71
N GLN A 141 -1.66 -26.10 -17.35
CA GLN A 141 -1.24 -27.46 -17.74
C GLN A 141 -1.03 -28.39 -16.54
N VAL A 142 -0.45 -27.89 -15.44
CA VAL A 142 -0.26 -28.67 -14.23
C VAL A 142 -1.60 -29.04 -13.58
N LYS A 143 -2.56 -28.11 -13.53
CA LYS A 143 -3.91 -28.37 -13.01
C LYS A 143 -4.65 -29.43 -13.83
N GLU A 144 -4.56 -29.34 -15.15
CA GLU A 144 -5.18 -30.33 -16.04
C GLU A 144 -4.58 -31.73 -15.81
N ARG A 145 -3.25 -31.84 -15.72
CA ARG A 145 -2.59 -33.11 -15.39
C ARG A 145 -2.99 -33.66 -14.03
N MET A 146 -3.11 -32.82 -13.00
CA MET A 146 -3.58 -33.26 -11.68
C MET A 146 -5.01 -33.81 -11.73
N ASN A 147 -5.90 -33.16 -12.48
CA ASN A 147 -7.29 -33.64 -12.63
C ASN A 147 -7.33 -34.98 -13.35
N THR A 148 -6.61 -35.13 -14.48
CA THR A 148 -6.55 -36.42 -15.20
C THR A 148 -5.96 -37.55 -14.34
N PHE A 149 -4.98 -37.25 -13.48
CA PHE A 149 -4.41 -38.22 -12.56
C PHE A 149 -5.44 -38.68 -11.52
N ASN A 150 -6.20 -37.75 -10.94
CA ASN A 150 -7.26 -38.07 -9.98
C ASN A 150 -8.36 -38.93 -10.62
N ASP A 151 -8.79 -38.60 -11.84
CA ASP A 151 -9.82 -39.36 -12.56
C ASP A 151 -9.35 -40.79 -12.87
N ALA A 152 -8.08 -40.96 -13.26
CA ALA A 152 -7.49 -42.27 -13.50
C ALA A 152 -7.42 -43.13 -12.22
N GLN A 153 -7.10 -42.51 -11.07
CA GLN A 153 -7.12 -43.19 -9.78
C GLN A 153 -8.54 -43.61 -9.37
N LEU A 154 -9.53 -42.75 -9.63
CA LEU A 154 -10.93 -43.04 -9.35
C LEU A 154 -11.45 -44.20 -10.20
N ASP A 155 -11.13 -44.21 -11.50
CA ASP A 155 -11.51 -45.29 -12.42
C ASP A 155 -10.86 -46.63 -12.01
N TYR A 156 -9.59 -46.62 -11.64
CA TYR A 156 -8.90 -47.81 -11.13
C TYR A 156 -9.57 -48.37 -9.87
N ALA A 157 -9.86 -47.50 -8.89
CA ALA A 157 -10.55 -47.88 -7.65
C ALA A 157 -11.94 -48.47 -7.95
N ASN A 158 -12.71 -47.83 -8.82
CA ASN A 158 -14.06 -48.30 -9.21
C ASN A 158 -14.02 -49.65 -9.91
N LYS A 159 -13.04 -49.89 -10.80
CA LYS A 159 -12.83 -51.20 -11.45
C LYS A 159 -12.49 -52.29 -10.44
N ALA A 160 -11.61 -52.00 -9.48
CA ALA A 160 -11.24 -52.95 -8.43
C ALA A 160 -12.45 -53.32 -7.55
N ILE A 161 -13.28 -52.34 -7.17
CA ILE A 161 -14.51 -52.57 -6.40
C ILE A 161 -15.49 -53.44 -7.19
N LYS A 162 -15.69 -53.14 -8.48
CA LYS A 162 -16.59 -53.93 -9.34
C LYS A 162 -16.14 -55.39 -9.46
N GLN A 163 -14.84 -55.62 -9.67
CA GLN A 163 -14.27 -56.97 -9.72
C GLN A 163 -14.46 -57.74 -8.40
N ARG A 164 -14.23 -57.08 -7.27
CA ARG A 164 -14.46 -57.67 -5.94
C ARG A 164 -15.93 -58.06 -5.73
N ASN A 165 -16.87 -57.20 -6.12
CA ASN A 165 -18.29 -57.47 -5.99
C ASN A 165 -18.74 -58.63 -6.89
N VAL A 166 -18.25 -58.70 -8.13
CA VAL A 166 -18.51 -59.83 -9.04
C VAL A 166 -17.95 -61.13 -8.46
N LYS A 167 -16.75 -61.10 -7.89
CA LYS A 167 -16.15 -62.27 -7.23
C LYS A 167 -17.00 -62.74 -6.04
N MET A 168 -17.40 -61.86 -5.14
CA MET A 168 -18.28 -62.21 -4.00
C MET A 168 -19.62 -62.80 -4.46
N LEU A 169 -20.23 -62.24 -5.51
CA LEU A 169 -21.49 -62.74 -6.04
C LEU A 169 -21.34 -64.17 -6.60
N ASN A 170 -20.28 -64.41 -7.37
CA ASN A 170 -19.97 -65.73 -7.93
C ASN A 170 -19.64 -66.75 -6.83
N ASP A 171 -18.93 -66.36 -5.79
CA ASP A 171 -18.61 -67.23 -4.65
C ASP A 171 -19.90 -67.61 -3.87
N CYS A 172 -20.85 -66.68 -3.72
CA CYS A 172 -22.15 -66.93 -3.08
C CYS A 172 -23.08 -67.82 -3.92
N LEU A 173 -23.00 -67.74 -5.26
CA LEU A 173 -23.76 -68.60 -6.17
C LEU A 173 -23.22 -70.04 -6.23
N LYS A 174 -21.93 -70.25 -5.97
CA LYS A 174 -21.30 -71.58 -5.91
C LYS A 174 -21.50 -72.31 -4.59
N SER A 175 -21.97 -71.62 -3.55
CA SER A 175 -22.22 -72.19 -2.22
C SER A 175 -23.69 -72.60 -1.99
N LYS A 176 -24.50 -72.65 -3.06
CA LYS A 176 -25.85 -73.22 -3.10
C LYS A 176 -25.86 -74.45 -3.99
#